data_AF-A0AAP0AW18-F1
#
_entry.id   AF-A0AAP0AW18-F1
#
_cell.length_a   1.000
_cell.length_b   1.000
_cell.length_c   1.000
_cell.angle_alpha   90.00
_cell.angle_beta   90.00
_cell.angle_gamma   90.00
#
_symmetry.space_group_name_H-M   'P 1'
#
loop_
_entity.id
_entity.type
_entity.pdbx_description
1 polymer ?
#
loop_
_entity_poly.entity_id
_entity_poly.type
_entity_poly.pdbx_seq_one_letter_code
_entity_poly.pdbx_strand_id
1 'polypeptide(L)'
;MLLPRSTETKFRRTLVNVLAFDQYSWRFRVFIAGLRGRSRLWEGLKCMVFCSTTNSWSKFDFNYPYESCLSMGFNGHVFYNNSLHLLKRLDDGMCHVLMLDLTAQVWREILLPEILKKCSCGGHKTRLLEFEGSLCLIHRLEARLDIWVMKDYATSNWVLIDRVSLRPILKFGDYTYCMIGRI
;
A
#
# COMPACT_ATOMS: atom_id res chain seq x y z
N MET A 1 23.64 -40.25 3.52
CA MET A 1 23.90 -38.84 3.13
C MET A 1 22.55 -38.13 3.11
N LEU A 2 22.22 -37.39 4.17
CA LEU A 2 20.94 -36.68 4.30
C LEU A 2 21.06 -35.36 3.54
N LEU A 3 20.16 -35.12 2.58
CA LEU A 3 20.04 -33.82 1.92
C LEU A 3 19.78 -32.73 2.98
N PRO A 4 20.39 -31.54 2.88
CA PRO A 4 20.06 -30.46 3.79
C PRO A 4 18.59 -30.10 3.61
N ARG A 5 17.83 -30.14 4.71
CA ARG A 5 16.46 -29.58 4.74
C ARG A 5 16.56 -28.14 4.28
N SER A 6 15.89 -27.79 3.18
CA SER A 6 15.78 -26.42 2.73
C SER A 6 15.23 -25.57 3.88
N THR A 7 16.04 -24.70 4.43
CA THR A 7 15.64 -23.64 5.38
C THR A 7 14.89 -22.53 4.65
N GLU A 8 14.05 -22.85 3.67
CA GLU A 8 13.10 -21.89 3.14
C GLU A 8 12.11 -21.59 4.26
N THR A 9 12.27 -20.41 4.86
CA THR A 9 11.31 -19.88 5.82
C THR A 9 10.00 -19.68 5.06
N LYS A 10 9.08 -20.64 5.25
CA LYS A 10 7.75 -20.63 4.65
C LYS A 10 7.04 -19.36 5.10
N PHE A 11 6.31 -18.70 4.19
CA PHE A 11 5.47 -17.55 4.54
C PHE A 11 4.58 -17.91 5.72
N ARG A 12 4.73 -17.24 6.86
CA ARG A 12 3.85 -17.48 8.01
C ARG A 12 2.44 -16.96 7.76
N ARG A 13 2.32 -15.88 6.96
CA ARG A 13 1.06 -15.27 6.54
C ARG A 13 1.28 -14.45 5.28
N THR A 14 0.46 -14.64 4.24
CA THR A 14 0.35 -13.67 3.13
C THR A 14 -0.39 -12.46 3.67
N LEU A 15 0.20 -11.28 3.57
CA LEU A 15 -0.33 -10.06 4.18
C LEU A 15 -0.74 -9.03 3.12
N VAL A 16 -0.14 -9.10 1.93
CA VAL A 16 -0.44 -8.21 0.81
C VAL A 16 -0.59 -9.06 -0.43
N ASN A 17 -1.68 -8.81 -1.17
CA ASN A 17 -1.89 -9.32 -2.51
C ASN A 17 -2.46 -8.16 -3.34
N VAL A 18 -1.68 -7.67 -4.30
CA VAL A 18 -2.04 -6.50 -5.11
C VAL A 18 -1.90 -6.83 -6.58
N LEU A 19 -2.93 -6.48 -7.33
CA LEU A 19 -2.90 -6.41 -8.77
C LEU A 19 -2.62 -4.97 -9.17
N ALA A 20 -1.52 -4.73 -9.87
CA ALA A 20 -1.29 -3.49 -10.58
C ALA A 20 -1.54 -3.74 -12.06
N PHE A 21 -2.38 -2.90 -12.68
CA PHE A 21 -2.75 -3.04 -14.08
C PHE A 21 -2.44 -1.73 -14.81
N ASP A 22 -1.69 -1.84 -15.90
CA ASP A 22 -1.48 -0.77 -16.85
C ASP A 22 -2.44 -0.98 -18.03
N GLN A 23 -3.42 -0.09 -18.12
CA GLN A 23 -4.44 -0.13 -19.16
C GLN A 23 -3.93 0.21 -20.56
N TYR A 24 -2.83 0.96 -20.68
CA TYR A 24 -2.29 1.36 -21.98
C TYR A 24 -1.55 0.21 -22.64
N SER A 25 -0.78 -0.56 -21.86
CA SER A 25 -0.06 -1.72 -22.35
C SER A 25 -0.84 -3.05 -22.20
N TRP A 26 -1.98 -3.03 -21.51
CA TRP A 26 -2.73 -4.23 -21.12
C TRP A 26 -1.89 -5.24 -20.33
N ARG A 27 -0.91 -4.73 -19.57
CA ARG A 27 -0.03 -5.54 -18.74
C ARG A 27 -0.41 -5.39 -17.29
N PHE A 28 -0.25 -6.48 -16.55
CA PHE A 28 -0.41 -6.48 -15.11
C PHE A 28 0.82 -7.02 -14.41
N ARG A 29 0.92 -6.66 -13.13
CA ARG A 29 1.84 -7.26 -12.17
C ARG A 29 1.06 -7.73 -10.96
N VAL A 30 1.44 -8.87 -10.43
CA VAL A 30 0.89 -9.41 -9.18
C VAL A 30 1.96 -9.32 -8.12
N PHE A 31 1.69 -8.56 -7.06
CA PHE A 31 2.59 -8.42 -5.93
C PHE A 31 2.04 -9.21 -4.75
N ILE A 32 2.81 -10.16 -4.25
CA ILE A 32 2.49 -10.95 -3.06
C ILE A 32 3.59 -10.72 -2.05
N ALA A 33 3.23 -10.34 -0.83
CA ALA A 33 4.19 -10.24 0.26
C ALA A 33 3.69 -10.84 1.56
N GLY A 34 4.64 -11.34 2.34
CA GLY A 34 4.44 -11.79 3.70
C GLY A 34 5.63 -11.42 4.58
N LEU A 35 5.35 -11.28 5.86
CA LEU A 35 6.38 -10.97 6.85
C LEU A 35 7.16 -12.23 7.23
N ARG A 36 8.46 -12.03 7.43
CA ARG A 36 9.41 -12.98 8.02
C ARG A 36 9.67 -12.55 9.47
N GLY A 37 9.56 -13.49 10.40
CA GLY A 37 9.87 -13.24 11.82
C GLY A 37 9.45 -14.38 12.74
N ARG A 38 10.07 -14.42 13.92
CA ARG A 38 9.69 -15.30 15.03
C ARG A 38 9.00 -14.46 16.11
N SER A 39 7.75 -14.78 16.44
CA SER A 39 6.96 -14.06 17.47
C SER A 39 6.75 -12.57 17.12
N ARG A 40 6.73 -11.66 18.11
CA ARG A 40 6.45 -10.21 17.99
C ARG A 40 7.56 -9.38 17.32
N LEU A 41 8.73 -9.98 17.02
CA LEU A 41 9.86 -9.32 16.37
C LEU A 41 9.87 -9.70 14.88
N TRP A 42 9.60 -8.72 14.02
CA TRP A 42 9.56 -8.91 12.58
C TRP A 42 10.94 -8.60 12.00
N GLU A 43 11.50 -9.56 11.27
CA GLU A 43 12.87 -9.48 10.73
C GLU A 43 12.90 -8.89 9.32
N GLY A 44 11.83 -9.09 8.55
CA GLY A 44 11.79 -8.63 7.17
C GLY A 44 10.50 -8.89 6.42
N LEU A 45 10.46 -8.42 5.18
CA LEU A 45 9.40 -8.65 4.22
C LEU A 45 9.96 -9.50 3.08
N LYS A 46 9.36 -10.68 2.88
CA LYS A 46 9.59 -11.46 1.68
C LYS A 46 8.48 -11.13 0.68
N CYS A 47 8.84 -10.85 -0.56
CA CYS A 47 7.84 -10.61 -1.60
C CYS A 47 8.18 -11.29 -2.92
N MET A 48 7.14 -11.51 -3.71
CA MET A 48 7.18 -12.07 -5.04
C MET A 48 6.38 -11.18 -5.97
N VAL A 49 6.96 -10.87 -7.13
CA VAL A 49 6.32 -10.05 -8.15
C VAL A 49 6.24 -10.83 -9.44
N PHE A 50 5.02 -11.06 -9.92
CA PHE A 50 4.78 -11.57 -11.26
C PHE A 50 4.78 -10.41 -12.25
N CYS A 51 5.44 -10.58 -13.39
CA CYS A 51 5.40 -9.65 -14.50
C CYS A 51 4.77 -10.34 -15.72
N SER A 52 3.60 -9.85 -16.15
CA SER A 52 2.91 -10.40 -17.34
C SER A 52 3.66 -10.18 -18.66
N THR A 53 4.59 -9.21 -18.72
CA THR A 53 5.41 -8.97 -19.92
C THR A 53 6.44 -10.07 -20.10
N THR A 54 7.13 -10.46 -19.02
CA THR A 54 8.18 -11.49 -19.04
C THR A 54 7.64 -12.88 -18.71
N ASN A 55 6.36 -12.97 -18.33
CA ASN A 55 5.70 -14.17 -17.83
C ASN A 55 6.51 -14.89 -16.74
N SER A 56 7.05 -14.12 -15.79
CA SER A 56 7.97 -14.64 -14.80
C SER A 56 7.74 -14.03 -13.42
N TRP A 57 8.20 -14.77 -12.41
CA TRP A 57 8.20 -14.33 -11.02
C TRP A 57 9.61 -13.89 -10.60
N SER A 58 9.69 -12.75 -9.93
CA SER A 58 10.88 -12.27 -9.24
C SER A 58 10.68 -12.37 -7.73
N LYS A 59 11.71 -12.78 -6.99
CA LYS A 59 11.71 -12.89 -5.53
C LYS A 59 12.58 -11.79 -4.94
N PHE A 60 12.11 -11.17 -3.86
CA PHE A 60 12.87 -10.18 -3.11
C PHE A 60 12.74 -10.44 -1.61
N ASP A 61 13.79 -10.10 -0.86
CA ASP A 61 13.84 -10.17 0.60
C ASP A 61 14.37 -8.84 1.13
N PHE A 62 13.60 -8.21 2.00
CA PHE A 62 13.91 -6.88 2.53
C PHE A 62 13.94 -6.94 4.04
N ASN A 63 14.96 -6.32 4.64
CA ASN A 63 14.92 -6.02 6.07
C ASN A 63 13.84 -4.97 6.31
N TYR A 64 13.05 -5.16 7.36
CA TYR A 64 12.00 -4.22 7.71
C TYR A 64 12.57 -3.17 8.66
N PRO A 65 12.42 -1.85 8.37
CA PRO A 65 13.20 -0.82 9.05
C PRO A 65 12.63 -0.41 10.42
N TYR A 66 11.57 -1.05 10.91
CA TYR A 66 10.94 -0.69 12.18
C TYR A 66 10.72 -1.90 13.08
N GLU A 67 10.74 -1.69 14.39
CA GLU A 67 10.43 -2.71 15.39
C GLU A 67 8.92 -2.99 15.46
N SER A 68 8.10 -1.98 15.18
CA SER A 68 6.63 -2.07 15.27
C SER A 68 6.01 -2.80 14.09
N CYS A 69 5.06 -3.69 14.40
CA CYS A 69 4.33 -4.51 13.43
C CYS A 69 3.75 -3.66 12.29
N LEU A 70 3.91 -4.14 11.04
CA LEU A 70 3.08 -3.68 9.94
C LEU A 70 1.63 -4.11 10.21
N SER A 71 0.86 -3.25 10.89
CA SER A 71 -0.60 -3.37 10.92
C SER A 71 -1.12 -2.99 9.54
N MET A 72 -1.06 -3.94 8.60
CA MET A 72 -1.58 -3.74 7.25
C MET A 72 -3.08 -3.98 7.29
N GLY A 73 -3.82 -2.92 7.58
CA GLY A 73 -5.27 -2.93 7.44
C GLY A 73 -5.68 -3.28 6.00
N PHE A 74 -6.82 -3.96 5.86
CA PHE A 74 -7.43 -4.19 4.55
C PHE A 74 -7.60 -2.85 3.81
N ASN A 75 -7.10 -2.77 2.57
CA ASN A 75 -7.20 -1.61 1.66
C ASN A 75 -6.22 -0.44 1.88
N GLY A 76 -5.20 -0.61 2.72
CA GLY A 76 -4.18 0.43 2.94
C GLY A 76 -2.96 0.37 2.01
N HIS A 77 -2.99 -0.43 0.94
CA HIS A 77 -1.82 -0.69 0.10
C HIS A 77 -2.11 -0.60 -1.40
N VAL A 78 -1.09 -0.19 -2.17
CA VAL A 78 -1.12 -0.15 -3.64
C VAL A 78 0.27 -0.42 -4.21
N PHE A 79 0.35 -1.11 -5.34
CA PHE A 79 1.58 -1.30 -6.09
C PHE A 79 1.55 -0.37 -7.30
N TYR A 80 2.45 0.60 -7.32
CA TYR A 80 2.51 1.64 -8.33
C TYR A 80 3.98 2.06 -8.53
N ASN A 81 4.37 2.39 -9.77
CA ASN A 81 5.73 2.84 -10.11
C ASN A 81 6.85 1.94 -9.55
N ASN A 82 6.73 0.63 -9.77
CA ASN A 82 7.63 -0.41 -9.26
C ASN A 82 7.85 -0.39 -7.73
N SER A 83 6.90 0.19 -6.99
CA SER A 83 7.00 0.39 -5.55
C SER A 83 5.73 -0.04 -4.84
N LEU A 84 5.88 -0.71 -3.70
CA LEU A 84 4.76 -0.98 -2.81
C LEU A 84 4.57 0.21 -1.88
N HIS A 85 3.37 0.77 -1.86
CA HIS A 85 2.98 1.83 -0.94
C HIS A 85 2.01 1.26 0.08
N LEU A 86 2.20 1.56 1.35
CA LEU A 86 1.32 1.13 2.43
C LEU A 86 1.13 2.24 3.46
N LEU A 87 -0.09 2.38 3.97
CA LEU A 87 -0.37 3.26 5.11
C LEU A 87 0.14 2.63 6.39
N LYS A 88 0.90 3.40 7.17
CA LYS A 88 1.43 3.00 8.47
C LYS A 88 1.14 4.08 9.51
N ARG A 89 0.68 3.65 10.68
CA ARG A 89 0.74 4.46 11.91
C ARG A 89 2.10 4.25 12.55
N LEU A 90 2.80 5.35 12.81
CA LEU A 90 4.05 5.36 13.57
C LEU A 90 3.75 5.45 15.08
N ASP A 91 4.78 5.24 15.89
CA ASP A 91 4.65 5.16 17.35
C ASP A 91 4.33 6.53 17.99
N ASP A 92 4.63 7.63 17.28
CA ASP A 92 4.22 9.00 17.63
C ASP A 92 2.72 9.27 17.37
N GLY A 93 1.98 8.27 16.87
CA GLY A 93 0.57 8.36 16.53
C GLY A 93 0.31 9.00 15.16
N MET A 94 1.35 9.37 14.39
CA MET A 94 1.19 9.96 13.07
C MET A 94 1.06 8.91 11.98
N CYS A 95 0.45 9.34 10.89
CA CYS A 95 0.16 8.55 9.71
C CYS A 95 1.06 8.89 8.55
N HIS A 96 1.72 7.87 8.00
CA HIS A 96 2.68 7.98 6.91
C HIS A 96 2.35 6.97 5.82
N VAL A 97 2.79 7.26 4.59
CA VAL A 97 2.90 6.24 3.56
C VAL A 97 4.32 5.70 3.61
N LEU A 98 4.45 4.40 3.90
CA LEU A 98 5.69 3.69 3.76
C LEU A 98 5.78 3.14 2.32
N MET A 99 6.87 3.47 1.64
CA MET A 99 7.14 3.05 0.26
C MET A 99 8.32 2.09 0.26
N LEU A 100 8.15 0.93 -0.36
CA LEU A 100 9.23 0.01 -0.70
C LEU A 100 9.51 0.11 -2.19
N ASP A 101 10.65 0.72 -2.53
CA ASP A 101 11.13 0.85 -3.90
C ASP A 101 11.86 -0.44 -4.31
N LEU A 102 11.31 -1.20 -5.27
CA LEU A 102 11.95 -2.44 -5.70
C LEU A 102 13.14 -2.20 -6.64
N THR A 103 13.24 -1.03 -7.28
CA THR A 103 14.36 -0.68 -8.14
C THR A 103 15.58 -0.37 -7.30
N ALA A 104 15.43 0.53 -6.33
CA ALA A 104 16.51 0.94 -5.44
C ALA A 104 16.68 0.00 -4.23
N GLN A 105 15.71 -0.89 -3.98
CA GLN A 105 15.69 -1.83 -2.86
C GLN A 105 15.77 -1.15 -1.49
N VAL A 106 15.10 -0.01 -1.35
CA VAL A 106 15.09 0.79 -0.12
C VAL A 106 13.67 1.09 0.32
N TRP A 107 13.52 1.24 1.63
CA TRP A 107 12.33 1.81 2.23
C TRP A 107 12.42 3.32 2.27
N ARG A 108 11.30 4.01 2.03
CA ARG A 108 11.18 5.46 2.16
C ARG A 108 9.89 5.80 2.86
N GLU A 109 9.92 6.86 3.65
CA GLU A 109 8.72 7.46 4.20
C GLU A 109 8.24 8.59 3.31
N ILE A 110 6.93 8.67 3.14
CA ILE A 110 6.26 9.77 2.49
C ILE A 110 5.27 10.35 3.51
N LEU A 111 5.41 11.64 3.77
CA LEU A 111 4.54 12.37 4.67
C LEU A 111 3.14 12.49 4.06
N LEU A 112 2.10 12.33 4.88
CA LEU A 112 0.73 12.65 4.48
C LEU A 112 0.46 14.16 4.50
N PRO A 113 -0.61 14.63 3.83
CA PRO A 113 -1.12 15.98 4.04
C PRO A 113 -1.33 16.27 5.53
N GLU A 114 -0.99 17.47 6.00
CA GLU A 114 -1.02 17.84 7.43
C GLU A 114 -2.36 17.51 8.11
N ILE A 115 -3.46 17.80 7.41
CA ILE A 115 -4.83 17.53 7.88
C ILE A 115 -5.12 16.03 8.11
N LEU A 116 -4.35 15.14 7.47
CA LEU A 116 -4.51 13.70 7.53
C LEU A 116 -3.49 13.00 8.44
N LYS A 117 -2.42 13.68 8.87
CA LYS A 117 -1.36 13.08 9.69
C LYS A 117 -1.87 12.53 11.02
N LYS A 118 -2.85 13.19 11.62
CA LYS A 118 -3.48 12.77 12.90
C LYS A 118 -4.67 11.82 12.72
N CYS A 119 -5.09 11.56 11.48
CA CYS A 119 -6.26 10.71 11.22
C CYS A 119 -5.96 9.24 11.51
N SER A 120 -7.01 8.44 11.67
CA SER A 120 -6.92 6.99 11.87
C SER A 120 -6.33 6.29 10.61
N CYS A 121 -5.01 6.07 10.50
CA CYS A 121 -4.45 4.95 9.72
C CYS A 121 -4.97 3.64 10.28
N GLY A 122 -6.17 3.27 9.88
CA GLY A 122 -6.90 2.15 10.45
C GLY A 122 -8.38 2.29 10.13
N GLY A 123 -8.97 1.23 9.58
CA GLY A 123 -10.36 1.19 9.13
C GLY A 123 -10.53 1.60 7.66
N HIS A 124 -11.77 1.52 7.17
CA HIS A 124 -12.12 1.74 5.76
C HIS A 124 -12.10 3.23 5.32
N LYS A 125 -11.55 4.14 6.13
CA LYS A 125 -11.62 5.59 5.91
C LYS A 125 -10.57 6.11 4.94
N THR A 126 -9.34 5.62 5.03
CA THR A 126 -8.25 6.06 4.15
C THR A 126 -7.78 4.91 3.27
N ARG A 127 -7.64 5.16 1.98
CA ARG A 127 -7.17 4.17 1.00
C ARG A 127 -6.12 4.79 0.09
N LEU A 128 -5.16 3.96 -0.32
CA LEU A 128 -4.23 4.27 -1.39
C LEU A 128 -4.70 3.58 -2.67
N LEU A 129 -4.53 4.25 -3.80
CA LEU A 129 -4.75 3.71 -5.13
C LEU A 129 -3.84 4.43 -6.13
N GLU A 130 -3.80 3.90 -7.34
CA GLU A 130 -3.24 4.58 -8.50
C GLU A 130 -4.41 5.31 -9.21
N PHE A 131 -4.19 6.57 -9.57
CA PHE A 131 -5.14 7.39 -10.32
C PHE A 131 -4.36 8.24 -11.33
N GLU A 132 -4.66 8.04 -12.62
CA GLU A 132 -4.08 8.79 -13.73
C GLU A 132 -2.54 8.86 -13.72
N GLY A 133 -1.88 7.73 -13.45
CA GLY A 133 -0.44 7.65 -13.36
C GLY A 133 0.13 8.38 -12.15
N SER A 134 -0.63 8.49 -11.07
CA SER A 134 -0.18 9.14 -9.83
C SER A 134 -0.63 8.34 -8.61
N LEU A 135 0.15 8.42 -7.53
CA LEU A 135 -0.29 7.90 -6.24
C LEU A 135 -1.41 8.79 -5.71
N CYS A 136 -2.55 8.15 -5.46
CA CYS A 136 -3.75 8.80 -4.97
C CYS A 136 -4.10 8.27 -3.58
N LEU A 137 -4.54 9.20 -2.75
CA LEU A 137 -5.07 8.92 -1.43
C LEU A 137 -6.50 9.42 -1.38
N ILE A 138 -7.39 8.53 -0.98
CA ILE A 138 -8.78 8.90 -0.74
C ILE A 138 -9.07 8.78 0.75
N HIS A 139 -9.63 9.85 1.31
CA HIS A 139 -9.98 9.95 2.71
C HIS A 139 -11.47 10.24 2.90
N ARG A 140 -12.16 9.35 3.60
CA ARG A 140 -13.56 9.48 3.97
C ARG A 140 -13.69 10.20 5.31
N LEU A 141 -14.39 11.32 5.26
CA LEU A 141 -15.04 11.98 6.37
C LEU A 141 -16.52 11.59 6.40
N GLU A 142 -17.25 11.93 7.46
CA GLU A 142 -18.63 11.44 7.68
C GLU A 142 -19.53 11.59 6.46
N ALA A 143 -19.56 12.77 5.85
CA ALA A 143 -20.42 13.09 4.69
C ALA A 143 -19.65 13.57 3.45
N ARG A 144 -18.34 13.31 3.39
CA ARG A 144 -17.46 13.80 2.32
C ARG A 144 -16.32 12.82 2.06
N LEU A 145 -15.89 12.76 0.82
CA LEU A 145 -14.72 12.05 0.37
C LEU A 145 -13.72 13.06 -0.21
N ASP A 146 -12.52 13.09 0.35
CA ASP A 146 -11.43 13.92 -0.15
C ASP A 146 -10.52 13.07 -1.04
N ILE A 147 -10.21 13.59 -2.23
CA ILE A 147 -9.33 12.94 -3.19
C ILE A 147 -8.03 13.74 -3.30
N TRP A 148 -6.94 13.14 -2.85
CA TRP A 148 -5.61 13.72 -2.85
C TRP A 148 -4.72 13.00 -3.85
N VAL A 149 -3.98 13.76 -4.65
CA VAL A 149 -3.00 13.22 -5.60
C VAL A 149 -1.61 13.71 -5.23
N MET A 150 -0.66 12.80 -5.22
CA MET A 150 0.75 13.14 -5.06
C MET A 150 1.29 13.73 -6.37
N LYS A 151 1.78 14.97 -6.29
CA LYS A 151 2.40 15.66 -7.43
C LYS A 151 3.91 15.53 -7.45
N ASP A 152 4.53 15.44 -6.27
CA ASP A 152 5.97 15.28 -6.14
C ASP A 152 6.31 14.32 -5.00
N TYR A 153 7.00 13.25 -5.35
CA TYR A 153 7.52 12.25 -4.41
C TYR A 153 8.65 12.78 -3.55
N ALA A 154 9.53 13.63 -4.09
CA ALA A 154 10.73 14.09 -3.40
C ALA A 154 10.37 14.98 -2.21
N THR A 155 9.36 15.84 -2.38
CA THR A 155 8.90 16.75 -1.34
C THR A 155 7.65 16.25 -0.60
N SER A 156 7.17 15.04 -0.90
CA SER A 156 5.88 14.53 -0.40
C SER A 156 4.72 15.53 -0.64
N ASN A 157 4.70 16.17 -1.81
CA ASN A 157 3.69 17.18 -2.11
C ASN A 157 2.38 16.54 -2.57
N TRP A 158 1.33 16.75 -1.78
CA TRP A 158 -0.02 16.28 -2.06
C TRP A 158 -0.94 17.45 -2.37
N VAL A 159 -1.74 17.29 -3.42
CA VAL A 159 -2.75 18.27 -3.83
C VAL A 159 -4.12 17.65 -3.69
N LEU A 160 -5.03 18.35 -3.02
CA LEU A 160 -6.45 17.99 -3.00
C LEU A 160 -7.05 18.37 -4.34
N ILE A 161 -7.47 17.39 -5.13
CA ILE A 161 -8.00 17.61 -6.48
C ILE A 161 -9.53 17.69 -6.49
N ASP A 162 -10.21 17.04 -5.55
CA ASP A 162 -11.67 17.05 -5.48
C ASP A 162 -12.21 16.73 -4.08
N ARG A 163 -13.46 17.14 -3.84
CA ARG A 163 -14.26 16.84 -2.67
C ARG A 163 -15.64 16.36 -3.08
N VAL A 164 -15.87 15.05 -2.97
CA VAL A 164 -17.15 14.45 -3.32
C VAL A 164 -18.07 14.43 -2.10
N SER A 165 -19.29 14.97 -2.23
CA SER A 165 -20.29 14.87 -1.17
C SER A 165 -20.86 13.46 -1.11
N LEU A 166 -20.83 12.84 0.08
CA LEU A 166 -21.44 11.53 0.32
C LEU A 166 -22.87 11.63 0.83
N ARG A 167 -23.41 12.85 1.04
CA ARG A 167 -24.78 13.05 1.54
C ARG A 167 -25.87 12.31 0.74
N PRO A 168 -25.83 12.28 -0.61
CA PRO A 168 -26.86 11.57 -1.38
C PRO A 168 -26.87 10.08 -1.09
N ILE A 169 -25.70 9.48 -0.88
CA ILE A 169 -25.53 8.04 -0.71
C ILE A 169 -25.61 7.58 0.74
N LEU A 170 -25.36 8.45 1.73
CA LEU A 170 -25.57 8.13 3.15
C LEU A 170 -27.02 7.66 3.44
N LYS A 171 -27.98 8.06 2.61
CA LYS A 171 -29.38 7.61 2.69
C LYS A 171 -29.59 6.15 2.30
N PHE A 172 -28.61 5.51 1.68
CA PHE A 172 -28.75 4.18 1.11
C PHE A 172 -28.07 3.06 1.96
N GLY A 173 -27.29 3.36 3.02
CA GLY A 173 -26.73 2.38 3.97
C GLY A 173 -25.22 2.47 4.28
N ASP A 174 -24.66 1.48 4.98
CA ASP A 174 -23.22 1.38 5.28
C ASP A 174 -22.42 0.81 4.09
N TYR A 175 -21.59 1.65 3.47
CA TYR A 175 -20.84 1.30 2.26
C TYR A 175 -19.39 0.90 2.52
N THR A 176 -19.01 -0.24 1.93
CA THR A 176 -17.62 -0.52 1.58
C THR A 176 -17.40 -0.05 0.14
N TYR A 177 -16.90 1.17 -0.04
CA TYR A 177 -16.61 1.70 -1.37
C TYR A 177 -15.50 0.87 -2.04
N CYS A 178 -15.86 0.14 -3.10
CA CYS A 178 -14.91 -0.38 -4.07
C CYS A 178 -14.77 0.71 -5.14
N MET A 179 -13.87 1.67 -4.92
CA MET A 179 -13.48 2.60 -5.97
C MET A 179 -12.47 1.88 -6.84
N ILE A 180 -12.96 1.32 -7.95
CA ILE A 180 -12.13 0.91 -9.07
C ILE A 180 -11.87 2.21 -9.83
N GLY A 181 -10.62 2.67 -9.81
CA GLY A 181 -10.23 3.90 -10.51
C GLY A 181 -10.43 3.75 -12.01
N ARG A 182 -11.44 4.43 -12.55
CA ARG A 182 -11.54 4.84 -13.96
C ARG A 182 -12.44 6.07 -14.05
N ILE A 183 -11.94 7.13 -14.69
CA ILE A 183 -12.76 8.06 -15.46
C ILE A 183 -12.42 7.79 -16.92
#